data_AF-A0A974VRQ9-F1
#
_entry.id   AF-A0A974VRQ9-F1
#
_cell.length_a   1.000
_cell.length_b   1.000
_cell.length_c   1.000
_cell.angle_alpha   90.00
_cell.angle_beta   90.00
_cell.angle_gamma   90.00
#
_symmetry.space_group_name_H-M   'P 1'
#
loop_
_entity.id
_entity.type
_entity.pdbx_description
1 polymer ?
#
loop_
_entity_poly.entity_id
_entity_poly.type
_entity_poly.pdbx_seq_one_letter_code
_entity_poly.pdbx_strand_id
1 'polypeptide(L)' 'MVIRWLKSFWQGLRRVSGDDAYERYLAHWQVHHPSEGAPLSRAAFQQAEVDRKWSGVKRCC' A
#
# COMPACT_ATOMS: atom_id res chain seq x y z
N MET A 1 32.57 3.62 -6.77
CA MET A 1 31.62 4.62 -6.22
C MET A 1 30.16 4.40 -6.65
N VAL A 2 29.86 3.76 -7.78
CA VAL A 2 28.48 3.57 -8.31
C VAL A 2 27.61 2.61 -7.46
N ILE A 3 28.20 1.56 -6.87
CA ILE A 3 27.47 0.53 -6.11
C ILE A 3 26.75 1.07 -4.85
N ARG A 4 27.30 2.10 -4.21
CA ARG A 4 26.71 2.68 -2.98
C ARG A 4 25.42 3.45 -3.29
N TRP A 5 25.43 4.21 -4.38
CA TRP A 5 24.25 4.94 -4.86
C TRP A 5 23.15 3.99 -5.32
N LEU A 6 23.52 2.92 -6.03
CA LEU A 6 22.56 1.88 -6.41
C LEU A 6 21.87 1.26 -5.20
N LYS A 7 22.61 0.96 -4.12
CA LYS A 7 22.03 0.41 -2.88
C LYS A 7 21.06 1.36 -2.19
N SER A 8 21.42 2.64 -2.05
CA SER A 8 20.54 3.64 -1.43
C SER A 8 19.28 3.88 -2.27
N PHE A 9 19.43 3.92 -3.59
CA PHE A 9 18.29 4.06 -4.50
C PHE A 9 17.40 2.81 -4.46
N TRP A 10 17.97 1.60 -4.39
CA TRP A 10 17.22 0.35 -4.23
C TRP A 10 16.47 0.27 -2.89
N GLN A 11 17.07 0.72 -1.79
CA GLN A 11 16.40 0.79 -0.49
C GLN A 11 15.25 1.81 -0.49
N GLY A 12 15.46 2.96 -1.14
CA GLY A 12 14.41 3.97 -1.35
C GLY A 12 13.27 3.43 -2.23
N LEU A 13 13.60 2.78 -3.34
CA LEU A 13 12.63 2.14 -4.23
C LEU A 13 11.84 1.05 -3.53
N ARG A 14 12.46 0.25 -2.64
CA ARG A 14 11.72 -0.73 -1.81
C ARG A 14 10.71 -0.06 -0.89
N ARG A 15 11.08 1.04 -0.25
CA ARG A 15 10.16 1.83 0.59
C ARG A 15 9.02 2.45 -0.21
N VAL A 16 9.33 2.98 -1.39
CA VAL A 16 8.37 3.74 -2.23
C VAL A 16 7.52 2.84 -3.12
N SER A 17 7.97 1.61 -3.43
CA SER A 17 7.29 0.62 -4.28
C SER A 17 5.91 0.20 -3.77
N GLY A 18 5.50 0.62 -2.57
CA GLY A 18 4.21 0.28 -1.99
C GLY A 18 4.24 -0.91 -1.04
N ASP A 19 5.42 -1.44 -0.69
CA ASP A 19 5.55 -2.36 0.45
C ASP A 19 5.08 -1.68 1.75
N ASP A 20 5.41 -0.39 1.91
CA ASP A 20 5.07 0.47 3.06
C ASP A 20 3.67 1.14 2.89
N ALA A 21 2.93 0.84 1.82
CA ALA A 21 1.56 1.37 1.67
C ALA A 21 0.62 0.79 2.74
N TYR A 22 0.80 -0.49 3.07
CA TYR A 22 0.04 -1.17 4.09
C TYR A 22 0.40 -0.70 5.51
N GLU A 23 1.68 -0.43 5.77
CA GLU A 23 2.14 0.10 7.06
C GLU A 23 1.61 1.52 7.31
N ARG A 24 1.62 2.39 6.29
CA ARG A 24 0.95 3.70 6.36
C ARG A 24 -0.55 3.60 6.55
N TYR A 25 -1.20 2.63 5.89
CA TYR A 25 -2.63 2.34 6.12
C TYR A 25 -2.88 1.92 7.57
N LEU A 26 -2.05 1.05 8.14
CA LEU A 26 -2.15 0.63 9.54
C LEU A 26 -1.95 1.79 10.52
N ALA A 27 -0.94 2.64 10.29
CA ALA A 27 -0.69 3.81 11.13
C ALA A 27 -1.87 4.80 11.08
N HIS A 28 -2.39 5.07 9.89
CA HIS A 28 -3.59 5.90 9.73
C HIS A 28 -4.82 5.26 10.41
N TRP A 29 -5.01 3.94 10.23
CA TRP A 29 -6.13 3.21 10.80
C TRP A 29 -6.06 3.19 12.34
N GLN A 30 -4.87 3.02 12.93
CA GLN A 30 -4.68 3.11 14.38
C GLN A 30 -4.99 4.50 14.94
N VAL A 31 -4.71 5.56 14.18
CA VAL A 31 -4.98 6.94 14.61
C VAL A 31 -6.45 7.31 14.46
N HIS A 32 -7.09 6.89 13.35
CA HIS A 32 -8.44 7.36 12.99
C HIS A 32 -9.57 6.38 13.29
N HIS A 33 -9.29 5.07 13.32
CA HIS A 33 -10.30 4.01 13.47
C HIS A 33 -9.96 2.97 14.57
N PRO A 34 -9.32 3.33 15.71
CA PRO A 34 -8.95 2.34 16.72
C PRO A 34 -10.16 1.61 17.35
N SER A 35 -11.36 2.19 17.28
CA SER A 35 -12.60 1.66 17.82
C SER A 35 -13.44 0.85 16.82
N GLU A 36 -13.08 0.80 15.54
CA GLU A 36 -13.88 0.13 14.49
C GLU A 36 -13.58 -1.36 14.33
N GLY A 37 -12.65 -1.92 15.13
CA GLY A 37 -12.41 -3.36 15.20
C GLY A 37 -10.99 -3.75 14.83
N ALA A 38 -10.81 -4.57 13.79
CA ALA A 38 -9.50 -4.98 13.32
C ALA A 38 -9.20 -4.37 11.93
N PRO A 39 -7.96 -3.94 11.67
CA PRO A 39 -7.59 -3.44 10.35
C PRO A 39 -7.72 -4.54 9.28
N LEU A 40 -7.99 -4.13 8.04
CA LEU A 40 -7.92 -5.00 6.87
C LEU A 40 -6.57 -5.71 6.82
N SER A 41 -6.58 -7.00 6.46
CA SER A 41 -5.33 -7.75 6.23
C SER A 41 -4.60 -7.21 5.00
N ARG A 42 -3.28 -7.44 4.92
CA ARG A 42 -2.44 -6.98 3.80
C ARG A 42 -2.99 -7.41 2.44
N ALA A 43 -3.47 -8.65 2.34
CA ALA A 43 -4.08 -9.18 1.12
C ALA A 43 -5.40 -8.48 0.79
N ALA A 44 -6.26 -8.22 1.79
CA ALA A 44 -7.52 -7.53 1.60
C ALA A 44 -7.31 -6.05 1.18
N PHE A 45 -6.33 -5.37 1.76
CA PHE A 45 -5.94 -4.02 1.36
C PHE A 45 -5.45 -3.98 -0.09
N GLN A 46 -4.55 -4.90 -0.47
CA GLN A 46 -4.06 -5.01 -1.84
C GLN A 46 -5.19 -5.33 -2.83
N GLN A 47 -6.08 -6.25 -2.48
CA GLN A 47 -7.25 -6.59 -3.29
C GLN A 47 -8.17 -5.39 -3.47
N ALA A 48 -8.44 -4.62 -2.42
CA ALA A 48 -9.25 -3.41 -2.50
C ALA A 48 -8.59 -2.31 -3.34
N GLU A 49 -7.26 -2.19 -3.28
CA GLU A 49 -6.50 -1.23 -4.09
C GLU A 49 -6.50 -1.62 -5.58
N VAL A 50 -6.35 -2.92 -5.87
CA VAL A 50 -6.48 -3.49 -7.21
C VAL A 50 -7.91 -3.32 -7.71
N ASP A 51 -8.91 -3.64 -6.90
CA ASP A 51 -10.31 -3.43 -7.26
C ASP A 51 -10.58 -1.96 -7.53
N ARG A 52 -10.17 -1.01 -6.68
CA ARG A 52 -10.31 0.43 -6.96
C ARG A 52 -9.65 0.87 -8.26
N LYS A 53 -8.48 0.31 -8.59
CA LYS A 53 -7.74 0.64 -9.81
C LYS A 53 -8.33 0.00 -11.07
N TRP A 54 -8.90 -1.19 -10.95
CA TRP A 54 -9.25 -2.04 -12.09
C TRP A 54 -10.73 -2.44 -12.19
N SER A 55 -11.54 -2.24 -11.15
CA SER A 55 -13.01 -2.37 -11.20
C SER A 55 -13.68 -1.20 -11.92
N GLY A 56 -12.89 -0.21 -12.35
CA GLY A 56 -13.23 0.82 -13.31
C GLY A 56 -13.36 0.32 -14.76
N VAL A 57 -14.06 -0.79 -15.01
CA VAL A 57 -14.75 -0.99 -16.29
C VAL A 57 -16.24 -1.01 -15.98
N LYS A 58 -16.80 0.18 -15.75
CA LYS A 58 -18.24 0.40 -15.83
C LYS A 58 -18.66 0.33 -17.30
N ARG A 59 -18.67 -0.87 -17.87
CA ARG A 59 -19.45 -1.18 -19.07
C ARG A 59 -20.65 -1.99 -18.59
N CYS A 60 -21.69 -1.26 -18.19
CA CYS A 60 -23.03 -1.77 -18.38
C CYS A 60 -23.63 -0.98 -19.53
N CYS A 61 -24.12 -1.75 -20.50
CA CYS A 61 -25.08 -1.37 -21.50
C CYS A 61 -26.24 -0.55 -20.92
#